data_AF-A0A7C1KH15-F1
#
_entry.id   AF-A0A7C1KH15-F1
#
_cell.length_a   1.000
_cell.length_b   1.000
_cell.length_c   1.000
_cell.angle_alpha   90.00
_cell.angle_beta   90.00
_cell.angle_gamma   90.00
#
_symmetry.space_group_name_H-M   'P 1'
#
loop_
_entity.id
_entity.type
_entity.pdbx_description
1 polymer ?
#
loop_
_entity_poly.entity_id
_entity_poly.type
_entity_poly.pdbx_seq_one_letter_code
_entity_poly.pdbx_strand_id
1 'polypeptide(L)'
;MRTEYLIMAIAWLVVGIWVALVIAANRKVHPKVLFLLFMVELWERFSYYGMRAWLILYLTSLAITGGFNIPKDQAYGIYAAYGALVYLTPSAGGILADRILGFRKAIFWGAVLMAAGQFTLALSTGQQKMPQTDVQALPALTGNTVLAGTTEGSGKFLLMYLGLAL
;
A
#
# COMPACT_ATOMS: atom_id res chain seq x y z
N MET A 1 -29.45 11.80 1.58
CA MET A 1 -28.32 10.86 1.70
C MET A 1 -28.79 9.50 1.24
N ARG A 2 -27.97 8.80 0.44
CA ARG A 2 -28.29 7.45 -0.08
C ARG A 2 -28.43 6.47 1.11
N THR A 3 -29.49 5.65 1.12
CA THR A 3 -29.91 4.82 2.27
C THR A 3 -28.83 3.83 2.70
N GLU A 4 -27.94 3.44 1.78
CA GLU A 4 -26.85 2.50 2.02
C GLU A 4 -25.80 3.05 2.99
N TYR A 5 -25.49 4.35 2.91
CA TYR A 5 -24.54 4.99 3.83
C TYR A 5 -25.08 5.08 5.26
N LEU A 6 -26.39 5.20 5.40
CA LEU A 6 -27.06 5.27 6.69
C LEU A 6 -27.03 3.91 7.39
N ILE A 7 -27.23 2.81 6.65
CA ILE A 7 -27.08 1.44 7.18
C ILE A 7 -25.62 1.18 7.59
N MET A 8 -24.63 1.58 6.79
CA MET A 8 -23.21 1.47 7.16
C MET A 8 -22.88 2.27 8.42
N ALA A 9 -23.37 3.50 8.54
CA ALA A 9 -23.12 4.34 9.71
C ALA A 9 -23.70 3.73 10.99
N ILE A 10 -24.93 3.22 10.93
CA ILE A 10 -25.57 2.55 12.07
C ILE A 10 -24.81 1.27 12.44
N ALA A 11 -24.43 0.44 11.46
CA ALA A 11 -23.66 -0.78 11.71
C ALA A 11 -22.33 -0.47 12.41
N TRP A 12 -21.61 0.57 11.96
CA TRP A 12 -20.37 1.02 12.60
C TRP A 12 -20.59 1.51 14.04
N LEU A 13 -21.66 2.25 14.31
CA LEU A 13 -22.00 2.71 15.66
C LEU A 13 -22.33 1.54 16.59
N VAL A 14 -23.12 0.57 16.13
CA VAL A 14 -23.48 -0.63 16.90
C VAL A 14 -22.23 -1.43 17.25
N VAL A 15 -21.33 -1.64 16.28
CA VAL A 15 -20.07 -2.35 16.51
C VAL A 15 -19.18 -1.57 17.49
N GLY A 16 -19.06 -0.25 17.32
CA GLY A 16 -18.28 0.60 18.21
C GLY A 16 -18.77 0.55 19.66
N ILE A 17 -20.09 0.64 19.85
CA ILE A 17 -20.73 0.53 21.17
C ILE A 17 -20.51 -0.86 21.77
N TRP A 18 -20.72 -1.92 20.99
CA TRP A 18 -20.52 -3.30 21.44
C TRP A 18 -19.07 -3.57 21.87
N VAL A 19 -18.09 -3.14 21.07
CA VAL A 19 -16.66 -3.25 21.39
C VAL A 19 -16.31 -2.47 22.65
N ALA A 20 -16.81 -1.24 22.80
CA ALA A 20 -16.57 -0.44 24.00
C ALA A 20 -17.13 -1.11 25.27
N LEU A 21 -18.32 -1.73 25.16
CA LEU A 21 -18.96 -2.46 26.25
C LEU A 21 -18.14 -3.70 26.67
N VAL A 22 -17.66 -4.49 25.68
CA VAL A 22 -16.81 -5.67 25.92
C VAL A 22 -15.50 -5.28 26.61
N ILE A 23 -14.86 -4.20 26.16
CA ILE A 23 -13.61 -3.71 26.75
C ILE A 23 -13.85 -3.22 28.19
N ALA A 24 -14.93 -2.47 28.43
CA ALA A 24 -15.27 -1.96 29.75
C ALA A 24 -15.54 -3.10 30.75
N ALA A 25 -16.24 -4.16 30.31
CA ALA A 25 -16.58 -5.32 31.14
C ALA A 25 -15.33 -6.13 31.56
N ASN A 26 -14.34 -6.26 30.68
CA ASN A 26 -13.18 -7.16 30.90
C ASN A 26 -11.88 -6.45 31.33
N ARG A 27 -11.89 -5.12 31.51
CA ARG A 27 -10.68 -4.30 31.77
C ARG A 27 -9.85 -4.73 32.98
N LYS A 28 -10.46 -5.32 34.02
CA LYS A 28 -9.79 -5.65 35.30
C LYS A 28 -9.03 -6.99 35.29
N VAL A 29 -9.20 -7.82 34.26
CA VAL A 29 -8.71 -9.21 34.25
C VAL A 29 -7.30 -9.34 33.64
N HIS A 30 -6.78 -8.30 32.98
CA HIS A 30 -5.59 -8.42 32.14
C HIS A 30 -4.32 -7.71 32.67
N PRO A 31 -3.14 -8.35 32.55
CA PRO A 31 -1.87 -7.75 32.93
C PRO A 31 -1.47 -6.61 31.99
N LYS A 32 -0.79 -5.58 32.53
CA LYS A 32 -0.37 -4.37 31.77
C LYS A 32 0.51 -4.68 30.55
N VAL A 33 1.28 -5.77 30.58
CA VAL A 33 2.13 -6.22 29.46
C VAL A 33 1.30 -6.63 28.25
N LEU A 34 0.08 -7.14 28.46
CA LEU A 34 -0.82 -7.50 27.36
C LEU A 34 -1.23 -6.27 26.55
N PHE A 35 -1.43 -5.13 27.21
CA PHE A 35 -1.75 -3.87 26.51
C PHE A 35 -0.60 -3.43 25.60
N LEU A 36 0.66 -3.55 26.07
CA LEU A 36 1.83 -3.27 25.25
C LEU A 36 1.93 -4.22 24.06
N LEU A 37 1.80 -5.54 24.28
CA LEU A 37 1.81 -6.54 23.21
C LEU A 37 0.68 -6.30 22.19
N PHE A 38 -0.52 -5.95 22.67
CA PHE A 38 -1.64 -5.61 21.81
C PHE A 38 -1.37 -4.37 20.95
N MET A 39 -0.79 -3.31 21.53
CA MET A 39 -0.41 -2.11 20.76
C MET A 39 0.67 -2.42 19.73
N VAL A 40 1.68 -3.21 20.08
CA VAL A 40 2.72 -3.65 19.13
C VAL A 40 2.13 -4.47 18.00
N GLU A 41 1.29 -5.45 18.30
CA GLU A 41 0.61 -6.30 17.31
C GLU A 41 -0.33 -5.47 16.41
N LEU A 42 -1.07 -4.52 16.99
CA LEU A 42 -1.95 -3.64 16.22
C LEU A 42 -1.17 -2.79 15.24
N TRP A 43 0.01 -2.30 15.66
CA TRP A 43 0.83 -1.43 14.83
C TRP A 43 1.58 -2.18 13.73
N GLU A 44 1.99 -3.41 14.01
CA GLU A 44 2.49 -4.36 13.01
C GLU A 44 1.42 -4.59 11.92
N ARG A 45 0.21 -4.97 12.33
CA ARG A 45 -0.88 -5.28 11.39
C ARG A 45 -1.29 -4.06 10.57
N PHE A 46 -1.39 -2.89 11.20
CA PHE A 46 -1.69 -1.65 10.48
C PHE A 46 -0.64 -1.38 9.39
N SER A 47 0.65 -1.50 9.72
CA SER A 47 1.73 -1.29 8.76
C SER A 47 1.68 -2.30 7.61
N TYR A 48 1.43 -3.58 7.93
CA TYR A 48 1.33 -4.64 6.94
C TYR A 48 0.15 -4.46 5.98
N TYR A 49 -1.06 -4.23 6.51
CA TYR A 49 -2.25 -4.02 5.67
C TYR A 49 -2.19 -2.68 4.92
N GLY A 50 -1.59 -1.64 5.52
CA GLY A 50 -1.36 -0.36 4.86
C GLY A 50 -0.47 -0.49 3.62
N MET A 51 0.66 -1.20 3.74
CA MET A 51 1.54 -1.50 2.61
C MET A 51 0.79 -2.31 1.55
N ARG A 52 0.07 -3.36 1.97
CA ARG A 52 -0.68 -4.23 1.06
C ARG A 52 -1.79 -3.50 0.29
N ALA A 53 -2.44 -2.51 0.91
CA ALA A 53 -3.51 -1.72 0.29
C ALA A 53 -2.98 -0.79 -0.81
N TRP A 54 -1.78 -0.22 -0.64
CA TRP A 54 -1.23 0.77 -1.57
C TRP A 54 -0.17 0.22 -2.53
N LEU A 55 0.42 -0.96 -2.27
CA LEU A 55 1.55 -1.49 -3.04
C LEU A 55 1.24 -1.61 -4.54
N ILE A 56 0.11 -2.21 -4.91
CA ILE A 56 -0.24 -2.40 -6.33
C ILE A 56 -0.50 -1.04 -7.01
N LEU A 57 -1.14 -0.12 -6.29
CA LEU A 57 -1.38 1.24 -6.79
C LEU A 57 -0.05 1.95 -7.05
N TYR A 58 0.94 1.78 -6.18
CA TYR A 58 2.27 2.37 -6.31
C TYR A 58 3.11 1.73 -7.43
N LEU A 59 3.02 0.42 -7.62
CA LEU A 59 3.72 -0.28 -8.71
C LEU A 59 3.13 0.07 -10.09
N THR A 60 1.81 0.22 -10.17
CA THR A 60 1.09 0.46 -11.42
C THR A 60 0.89 1.94 -11.76
N SER A 61 1.10 2.85 -10.80
CA SER A 61 0.96 4.29 -11.06
C SER A 61 2.07 4.80 -11.99
N LEU A 62 1.72 5.86 -12.72
CA LEU A 62 2.61 6.50 -13.69
C LEU A 62 3.79 7.19 -12.98
N ALA A 63 4.95 7.21 -13.64
CA ALA A 63 6.19 7.81 -13.14
C ALA A 63 6.06 9.32 -12.82
N ILE A 64 5.15 10.03 -13.49
CA ILE A 64 4.85 11.44 -13.23
C ILE A 64 4.28 11.65 -11.81
N THR A 65 3.59 10.63 -11.28
CA THR A 65 3.08 10.61 -9.90
C THR A 65 4.06 9.95 -8.92
N GLY A 66 5.29 9.62 -9.37
CA GLY A 66 6.32 8.94 -8.58
C GLY A 66 6.24 7.41 -8.57
N GLY A 67 5.41 6.81 -9.43
CA GLY A 67 5.21 5.36 -9.54
C GLY A 67 6.21 4.63 -10.44
N PHE A 68 6.18 3.29 -10.41
CA PHE A 68 7.10 2.45 -11.17
C PHE A 68 6.63 2.08 -12.60
N ASN A 69 5.38 2.41 -12.96
CA ASN A 69 4.77 2.10 -14.26
C ASN A 69 4.95 0.63 -14.71
N ILE A 70 4.86 -0.30 -13.76
CA ILE A 70 4.97 -1.74 -14.00
C ILE A 70 3.63 -2.25 -14.55
N PRO A 71 3.62 -3.08 -15.61
CA PRO A 71 2.39 -3.68 -16.13
C PRO A 71 1.68 -4.50 -15.04
N LYS A 72 0.35 -4.44 -15.03
CA LYS A 72 -0.50 -5.01 -13.96
C LYS A 72 -0.19 -6.48 -13.67
N ASP A 73 0.01 -7.30 -14.70
CA ASP A 73 0.29 -8.73 -14.55
C ASP A 73 1.57 -8.99 -13.74
N GLN A 74 2.63 -8.22 -14.00
CA GLN A 74 3.88 -8.31 -13.25
C GLN A 74 3.73 -7.75 -11.84
N ALA A 75 2.98 -6.66 -11.66
CA ALA A 75 2.72 -6.08 -10.34
C ALA A 75 1.97 -7.07 -9.42
N TYR A 76 1.00 -7.84 -9.95
CA TYR A 76 0.34 -8.91 -9.20
C TYR A 76 1.30 -10.07 -8.88
N GLY A 77 2.24 -10.39 -9.77
CA GLY A 77 3.30 -11.36 -9.50
C GLY A 77 4.18 -10.95 -8.32
N ILE A 78 4.61 -9.68 -8.27
CA ILE A 78 5.39 -9.12 -7.15
C ILE A 78 4.58 -9.17 -5.85
N TYR A 79 3.31 -8.79 -5.91
CA TYR A 79 2.41 -8.84 -4.76
C TYR A 79 2.21 -10.27 -4.21
N ALA A 80 2.07 -11.26 -5.09
CA ALA A 80 1.93 -12.66 -4.70
C ALA A 80 3.22 -13.20 -4.07
N ALA A 81 4.38 -12.89 -4.67
CA ALA A 81 5.69 -13.25 -4.12
C ALA A 81 5.94 -12.63 -2.75
N TYR A 82 5.60 -11.34 -2.58
CA TYR A 82 5.64 -10.66 -1.30
C TYR A 82 4.79 -11.38 -0.24
N GLY A 83 3.53 -11.69 -0.58
CA GLY A 83 2.64 -12.44 0.33
C GLY A 83 3.22 -13.79 0.74
N ALA A 84 3.75 -14.57 -0.20
CA ALA A 84 4.35 -15.87 0.08
C ALA A 84 5.55 -15.77 1.03
N LEU A 85 6.43 -14.78 0.83
CA LEU A 85 7.58 -14.54 1.70
C LEU A 85 7.15 -14.12 3.10
N VAL A 86 6.13 -13.28 3.22
CA VAL A 86 5.60 -12.86 4.53
C VAL A 86 5.00 -14.04 5.28
N TYR A 87 4.39 -15.01 4.61
CA TYR A 87 3.92 -16.23 5.28
C TYR A 87 5.05 -17.20 5.65
N LEU A 88 6.13 -17.23 4.89
CA LEU A 88 7.29 -18.08 5.16
C LEU A 88 8.14 -17.53 6.31
N THR A 89 8.29 -16.20 6.38
CA THR A 89 9.21 -15.52 7.31
C THR A 89 8.93 -15.83 8.79
N PRO A 90 7.68 -15.88 9.31
CA PRO A 90 7.39 -16.28 10.68
C PRO A 90 7.85 -17.70 11.01
N SER A 91 7.73 -18.62 10.05
CA SER A 91 8.18 -20.02 10.24
C SER A 91 9.70 -20.09 10.40
N ALA A 92 10.44 -19.37 9.54
CA ALA A 92 11.89 -19.28 9.65
C ALA A 92 12.34 -18.49 10.90
N GLY A 93 11.64 -17.40 11.20
CA GLY A 93 11.90 -16.53 12.35
C GLY A 93 11.66 -17.22 13.69
N GLY A 94 10.67 -18.12 13.78
CA GLY A 94 10.43 -18.94 14.96
C GLY A 94 11.61 -19.86 15.28
N ILE A 95 12.11 -20.59 14.29
CA ILE A 95 13.29 -21.46 14.44
C ILE A 95 14.52 -20.64 14.88
N LEU A 96 14.68 -19.42 14.33
CA LEU A 96 15.77 -18.52 14.67
C LEU A 96 15.65 -17.97 16.10
N ALA A 97 14.43 -17.63 16.52
CA ALA A 97 14.13 -17.18 17.88
C ALA A 97 14.40 -18.28 18.91
N ASP A 98 14.04 -19.52 18.61
CA ASP A 98 14.17 -20.67 19.50
C ASP A 98 15.64 -21.09 19.72
N ARG A 99 16.48 -21.00 18.68
CA ARG A 99 17.85 -21.52 18.74
C ARG A 99 18.93 -20.50 19.05
N ILE A 100 18.74 -19.22 18.68
CA ILE A 100 19.85 -18.26 18.64
C ILE A 100 19.56 -16.97 19.42
N LEU A 101 18.43 -16.32 19.15
CA LEU A 101 18.22 -14.92 19.58
C LEU A 101 17.37 -14.77 20.84
N GLY A 102 16.48 -15.72 21.11
CA GLY A 102 15.42 -15.59 22.11
C GLY A 102 14.29 -14.65 21.66
N PHE A 103 13.08 -14.93 22.13
CA PHE A 103 11.84 -14.27 21.67
C PHE A 103 11.87 -12.73 21.77
N ARG A 104 12.38 -12.16 22.88
CA ARG A 104 12.39 -10.70 23.07
C ARG A 104 13.23 -9.97 22.04
N LYS A 105 14.43 -10.49 21.73
CA LYS A 105 15.33 -9.88 20.74
C LYS A 105 14.82 -10.11 19.32
N ALA A 106 14.26 -11.29 19.04
CA ALA A 106 13.67 -11.59 17.74
C ALA A 106 12.54 -10.62 17.37
N ILE A 107 11.64 -10.31 18.32
CA ILE A 107 10.56 -9.33 18.11
C ILE A 107 11.13 -7.93 17.82
N PHE A 108 12.11 -7.48 18.61
CA PHE A 108 12.71 -6.16 18.41
C PHE A 108 13.41 -6.02 17.06
N TRP A 109 14.23 -7.00 16.67
CA TRP A 109 14.91 -7.00 15.38
C TRP A 109 13.93 -7.11 14.20
N GLY A 110 12.85 -7.90 14.35
CA GLY A 110 11.78 -7.97 13.36
C GLY A 110 11.10 -6.61 13.15
N ALA A 111 10.77 -5.91 14.23
CA ALA A 111 10.18 -4.57 14.15
C ALA A 111 11.12 -3.55 13.48
N VAL A 112 12.42 -3.59 13.80
CA VAL A 112 13.43 -2.74 13.16
C VAL A 112 13.54 -3.03 11.65
N LEU A 113 13.54 -4.30 11.27
CA LEU A 113 13.62 -4.71 9.86
C LEU A 113 12.36 -4.28 9.08
N MET A 114 11.18 -4.41 9.69
CA MET A 114 9.93 -3.93 9.12
C MET A 114 9.94 -2.40 8.93
N ALA A 115 10.40 -1.65 9.95
CA ALA A 115 10.53 -0.21 9.86
C ALA A 115 11.50 0.20 8.74
N ALA A 116 12.66 -0.45 8.66
CA ALA A 116 13.63 -0.22 7.59
C ALA A 116 13.03 -0.46 6.19
N GLY A 117 12.26 -1.53 6.01
CA GLY A 117 11.54 -1.80 4.76
C GLY A 117 10.58 -0.67 4.38
N GLN A 118 9.78 -0.19 5.32
CA GLN A 118 8.86 0.93 5.08
C GLN A 118 9.60 2.24 4.78
N PHE A 119 10.73 2.52 5.45
CA PHE A 119 11.56 3.68 5.14
C PHE A 119 12.19 3.58 3.74
N THR A 120 12.63 2.40 3.31
CA THR A 120 13.16 2.24 1.94
C THR A 120 12.10 2.51 0.88
N LEU A 121 10.85 2.07 1.10
CA LEU A 121 9.73 2.38 0.22
C LEU A 121 9.38 3.87 0.24
N ALA A 122 9.37 4.50 1.41
CA ALA A 122 9.09 5.93 1.54
C ALA A 122 10.15 6.81 0.84
N LEU A 123 11.41 6.38 0.82
CA LEU A 123 12.50 7.07 0.13
C LEU A 123 12.59 6.70 -1.35
N SER A 124 11.97 5.59 -1.77
CA SER A 124 11.97 5.20 -3.18
C SER A 124 11.06 6.12 -4.00
N THR A 125 11.64 6.80 -4.98
CA THR A 125 10.90 7.54 -6.01
C THR A 125 11.08 6.80 -7.33
N GLY A 126 10.00 6.54 -8.06
CA GLY A 126 10.04 5.89 -9.36
C GLY A 126 10.84 6.70 -10.38
N GLN A 127 12.14 6.43 -10.49
CA GLN A 127 13.02 7.01 -11.50
C GLN A 127 12.92 6.17 -12.79
N GLN A 128 11.75 6.16 -13.43
CA GLN A 128 11.69 5.72 -14.82
C GLN A 128 12.09 6.89 -15.71
N LYS A 129 13.35 6.84 -16.17
CA LYS A 129 13.83 7.63 -17.30
C LYS A 129 12.84 7.37 -18.44
N MET A 130 12.07 8.39 -18.83
CA MET A 130 11.19 8.29 -19.99
C MET A 130 12.03 7.75 -21.15
N PRO A 131 11.55 6.77 -21.93
CA PRO A 131 12.17 6.48 -23.21
C PRO A 131 12.21 7.81 -23.96
N GLN A 132 13.41 8.28 -24.28
CA GLN A 132 13.54 9.31 -25.30
C GLN A 132 12.90 8.68 -26.53
N THR A 133 11.67 9.06 -26.86
CA THR A 133 11.17 8.91 -28.22
C THR A 133 12.26 9.57 -29.06
N ASP A 134 12.97 8.79 -29.87
CA ASP A 134 14.00 9.28 -30.77
C ASP A 134 13.37 10.35 -31.66
N VAL A 135 13.47 11.61 -31.22
CA VAL A 135 12.93 12.79 -31.90
C VAL A 135 13.59 12.97 -33.27
N GLN A 136 14.63 12.18 -33.55
CA GLN A 136 15.37 12.09 -34.80
C GLN A 136 14.70 11.18 -35.85
N ALA A 137 13.72 10.35 -35.49
CA ALA A 137 12.92 9.56 -36.45
C ALA A 137 11.66 10.30 -36.96
N LEU A 138 11.31 11.45 -36.37
CA LEU A 138 10.14 12.25 -36.73
C LEU A 138 10.12 12.88 -38.14
N PRO A 139 11.23 13.09 -38.88
CA PRO A 139 11.14 13.62 -40.24
C PRO A 139 10.58 12.61 -41.26
N ALA A 140 10.52 11.32 -40.92
CA ALA A 140 10.01 10.27 -41.83
C ALA A 140 8.48 10.10 -41.76
N LEU A 141 7.83 10.62 -40.72
CA LEU A 141 6.37 10.51 -40.50
C LEU A 141 5.62 11.83 -40.73
N THR A 142 6.31 12.90 -41.10
CA THR A 142 5.72 14.15 -41.63
C THR A 142 5.33 14.04 -43.10
N GLY A 143 4.73 12.90 -43.46
CA GLY A 143 4.11 12.62 -44.75
C GLY A 143 2.72 12.02 -44.53
N ASN A 144 1.72 12.89 -44.45
CA ASN A 144 0.31 12.61 -44.78
C ASN A 144 -0.58 11.71 -43.91
N THR A 145 -0.30 11.44 -42.62
CA THR A 145 -1.23 10.57 -41.82
C THR A 145 -1.68 11.06 -40.44
N VAL A 146 -1.19 12.19 -39.92
CA VAL A 146 -1.54 12.62 -38.54
C VAL A 146 -2.73 13.59 -38.46
N LEU A 147 -3.28 14.08 -39.57
CA LEU A 147 -4.41 15.04 -39.55
C LEU A 147 -5.81 14.42 -39.66
N ALA A 148 -6.02 13.17 -39.22
CA ALA A 148 -7.33 12.51 -39.34
C ALA A 148 -7.94 11.90 -38.06
N GLY A 149 -7.40 12.10 -36.84
CA GLY A 149 -7.88 11.27 -35.73
C GLY A 149 -7.78 11.70 -34.26
N THR A 150 -7.49 12.95 -33.88
CA THR A 150 -7.34 13.29 -32.44
C THR A 150 -7.86 14.66 -31.98
N THR A 151 -8.97 15.17 -32.54
CA THR A 151 -9.52 16.50 -32.18
C THR A 151 -10.78 16.50 -31.30
N GLU A 152 -11.10 15.45 -30.52
CA GLU A 152 -12.26 15.54 -29.60
C GLU A 152 -12.09 14.99 -28.15
N GLY A 153 -11.03 14.24 -27.83
CA GLY A 153 -10.96 13.54 -26.53
C GLY A 153 -10.12 14.19 -25.43
N SER A 154 -9.11 14.98 -25.79
CA SER A 154 -8.02 15.38 -24.88
C SER A 154 -8.30 16.66 -24.08
N GLY A 155 -9.18 17.53 -24.56
CA GLY A 155 -9.53 18.80 -23.88
C GLY A 155 -10.30 18.60 -22.56
N LYS A 156 -11.16 17.58 -22.48
CA LYS A 156 -11.95 17.31 -21.26
C LYS A 156 -11.13 16.66 -20.15
N PHE A 157 -10.10 15.90 -20.51
CA PHE A 157 -9.23 15.23 -19.55
C PHE A 157 -8.33 16.21 -18.80
N LEU A 158 -7.80 17.24 -19.48
CA LEU A 158 -6.97 18.27 -18.85
C LEU A 158 -7.77 19.19 -17.92
N LEU A 159 -9.04 19.47 -18.25
CA LEU A 159 -9.91 20.28 -17.37
C LEU A 159 -10.33 19.54 -16.09
N MET A 160 -10.38 18.21 -16.10
CA MET A 160 -10.74 17.42 -14.90
C MET A 160 -9.62 17.43 -13.82
N TYR A 161 -8.35 17.55 -14.21
CA TYR A 161 -7.22 17.58 -13.27
C TYR A 161 -6.99 18.95 -12.63
N LEU A 162 -7.39 20.04 -13.29
CA LEU A 162 -7.25 21.41 -12.76
C LEU A 162 -8.38 21.81 -11.78
N GLY A 163 -9.49 21.07 -11.74
CA GLY A 163 -10.67 21.40 -10.93
C GLY A 163 -10.71 20.82 -9.50
N LEU A 164 -9.69 20.08 -9.06
CA LEU A 164 -9.69 19.37 -7.76
C LEU A 164 -8.67 19.93 -6.75
N ALA A 165 -8.09 21.11 -7.02
CA ALA A 165 -7.08 21.76 -6.18
C ALA A 165 -7.57 23.05 -5.47
N LEU A 166 -8.88 23.24 -5.36
CA LEU A 166 -9.54 24.26 -4.53
C LEU A 166 -10.61 23.59 -3.66
#